data_AF-A0A498MI17-F1
#
_entry.id   AF-A0A498MI17-F1
#
_cell.length_a   1.000
_cell.length_b   1.000
_cell.length_c   1.000
_cell.angle_alpha   90.00
_cell.angle_beta   90.00
_cell.angle_gamma   90.00
#
_symmetry.space_group_name_H-M   'P 1'
#
loop_
_entity.id
_entity.type
_entity.pdbx_description
1 polymer ?
#
loop_
_entity_poly.entity_id
_entity_poly.type
_entity_poly.pdbx_seq_one_letter_code
_entity_poly.pdbx_strand_id
1 'polypeptide(L)'
;MSLIWSLSDIVHHLHTVRISRAASVLLSDPCFQLRSIQYLLGEGDAGAASADRKHFSLHAYTDYISTEEEQKVEQMLTFLTEESKQAAASTAPTSEDDLCPICYAHSISAIFKPCSHKSCKACINQHLMNNKDCFFCKATITGVDDYTKPASS
;
A
#
# COMPACT_ATOMS: atom_id res chain seq x y z
N MET A 1 -27.78 28.66 -3.74
CA MET A 1 -27.62 27.40 -4.48
C MET A 1 -27.59 26.28 -3.46
N SER A 2 -28.76 25.67 -3.20
CA SER A 2 -28.94 24.69 -2.13
C SER A 2 -28.41 23.33 -2.59
N LEU A 3 -27.20 22.97 -2.17
CA LEU A 3 -26.71 21.61 -2.30
C LEU A 3 -27.27 20.80 -1.11
N ILE A 4 -28.54 20.42 -1.20
CA ILE A 4 -29.10 19.40 -0.31
C ILE A 4 -28.68 18.07 -0.93
N TRP A 5 -27.60 17.49 -0.41
CA TRP A 5 -27.17 16.15 -0.78
C TRP A 5 -28.25 15.17 -0.32
N SER A 6 -28.72 14.28 -1.19
CA SER A 6 -29.64 13.21 -0.81
C SER A 6 -28.97 12.29 0.22
N LEU A 7 -29.75 11.59 1.04
CA LEU A 7 -29.24 10.53 1.92
C LEU A 7 -28.44 9.48 1.13
N SER A 8 -28.83 9.20 -0.11
CA SER A 8 -28.07 8.34 -1.04
C SER A 8 -26.69 8.92 -1.37
N ASP A 9 -26.61 10.24 -1.60
CA ASP A 9 -25.38 10.92 -1.97
C ASP A 9 -24.42 11.00 -0.77
N ILE A 10 -24.96 11.16 0.44
CA ILE A 10 -24.18 11.16 1.69
C ILE A 10 -23.59 9.76 1.96
N VAL A 11 -24.39 8.70 1.81
CA VAL A 11 -23.92 7.32 2.00
C VAL A 11 -22.89 6.96 0.94
N HIS A 12 -23.13 7.33 -0.32
CA HIS A 12 -22.18 7.11 -1.41
C HIS A 12 -20.88 7.89 -1.17
N HIS A 13 -20.96 9.16 -0.78
CA HIS A 13 -19.79 9.97 -0.47
C HIS A 13 -18.99 9.38 0.70
N LEU A 14 -19.66 8.98 1.79
CA LEU A 14 -18.99 8.36 2.94
C LEU A 14 -18.35 7.02 2.56
N HIS A 15 -19.01 6.22 1.72
CA HIS A 15 -18.47 4.97 1.20
C HIS A 15 -17.21 5.23 0.35
N THR A 16 -17.26 6.19 -0.58
CA THR A 16 -16.13 6.57 -1.45
C THR A 16 -14.96 7.13 -0.64
N VAL A 17 -15.21 8.01 0.35
CA VAL A 17 -14.17 8.53 1.25
C VAL A 17 -13.51 7.41 2.05
N ARG A 18 -14.29 6.44 2.55
CA ARG A 18 -13.75 5.28 3.26
C ARG A 18 -12.93 4.37 2.36
N ILE A 19 -13.37 4.14 1.12
CA ILE A 19 -12.63 3.37 0.13
C ILE A 19 -11.30 4.05 -0.22
N SER A 20 -11.28 5.37 -0.45
CA SER A 20 -10.04 6.10 -0.75
C SER A 20 -9.07 6.08 0.43
N ARG A 21 -9.55 6.20 1.68
CA ARG A 21 -8.68 6.03 2.85
C ARG A 21 -8.10 4.61 2.95
N ALA A 22 -8.91 3.58 2.68
CA ALA A 22 -8.42 2.19 2.68
C ALA A 22 -7.39 1.96 1.58
N ALA A 23 -7.62 2.49 0.37
CA ALA A 23 -6.66 2.42 -0.72
C ALA A 23 -5.36 3.15 -0.41
N SER A 24 -5.42 4.34 0.20
CA SER A 24 -4.22 5.06 0.65
C SER A 24 -3.39 4.25 1.64
N VAL A 25 -4.03 3.57 2.60
CA VAL A 25 -3.33 2.69 3.55
C VAL A 25 -2.72 1.48 2.83
N LEU A 26 -3.47 0.82 1.94
CA LEU A 26 -2.96 -0.32 1.18
C LEU A 26 -1.78 0.07 0.29
N LEU A 27 -1.91 1.16 -0.48
CA LEU A 27 -0.90 1.63 -1.42
C LEU A 27 0.37 2.17 -0.75
N SER A 28 0.31 2.49 0.54
CA SER A 28 1.49 2.87 1.34
C SER A 28 2.11 1.70 2.11
N ASP A 29 1.49 0.52 2.09
CA ASP A 29 2.02 -0.69 2.72
C ASP A 29 3.04 -1.37 1.77
N PRO A 30 4.31 -1.55 2.18
CA PRO A 30 5.31 -2.21 1.34
C PRO A 30 5.03 -3.68 1.06
N CYS A 31 4.24 -4.32 1.92
CA CYS A 31 3.83 -5.71 1.74
C CYS A 31 2.68 -5.82 0.75
N PHE A 32 2.00 -4.72 0.42
CA PHE A 32 0.97 -4.69 -0.59
C PHE A 32 1.58 -4.44 -1.97
N GLN A 33 1.33 -5.35 -2.90
CA GLN A 33 1.80 -5.23 -4.28
C GLN A 33 0.61 -5.26 -5.22
N LEU A 34 0.37 -4.17 -5.95
CA LEU A 34 -0.72 -4.11 -6.95
C LEU A 34 -0.59 -5.22 -8.02
N ARG A 35 0.65 -5.58 -8.35
CA ARG A 35 0.99 -6.70 -9.25
C ARG A 35 0.41 -8.04 -8.79
N SER A 36 0.21 -8.25 -7.49
CA SER A 36 -0.41 -9.48 -6.99
C SER A 36 -1.85 -9.64 -7.47
N ILE A 37 -2.61 -8.54 -7.57
CA ILE A 37 -3.99 -8.55 -8.07
C ILE A 37 -4.01 -8.72 -9.58
N GLN A 38 -3.09 -8.07 -10.31
CA GLN A 38 -2.88 -8.28 -11.74
C GLN A 38 -2.64 -9.77 -12.05
N TYR A 39 -1.76 -10.41 -11.26
CA TYR A 39 -1.50 -11.83 -11.38
C TYR A 39 -2.75 -12.70 -11.16
N LEU A 40 -3.58 -12.38 -10.16
CA LEU A 40 -4.86 -13.09 -9.94
C LEU A 40 -5.77 -13.02 -11.17
N LEU A 41 -5.80 -11.87 -11.86
CA LEU A 41 -6.60 -11.69 -13.06
C LEU A 41 -5.95 -12.29 -14.33
N GLY A 42 -4.74 -12.85 -14.21
CA GLY A 42 -4.02 -13.41 -15.35
C GLY A 42 -3.19 -12.39 -16.14
N GLU A 43 -3.07 -11.16 -15.65
CA GLU A 43 -2.19 -10.14 -16.20
C GLU A 43 -0.75 -10.39 -15.73
N GLY A 44 -0.02 -11.22 -16.48
CA GLY A 44 1.40 -11.50 -16.29
C GLY A 44 2.20 -11.08 -17.53
N ASP A 45 3.49 -10.77 -17.34
CA ASP A 45 4.39 -10.44 -18.45
C ASP A 45 4.39 -11.59 -19.47
N ALA A 46 3.88 -11.33 -20.67
CA ALA A 46 3.91 -12.23 -21.81
C ALA A 46 5.35 -12.51 -22.30
N GLY A 47 6.38 -12.02 -21.60
CA GLY A 47 7.80 -12.20 -21.85
C GLY A 47 8.47 -13.35 -21.09
N ALA A 48 7.94 -14.57 -21.15
CA ALA A 48 8.72 -15.82 -21.03
C ALA A 48 7.81 -17.03 -21.28
N ALA A 49 7.57 -17.31 -22.55
CA ALA A 49 6.94 -18.55 -22.99
C ALA A 49 7.84 -19.75 -22.62
N SER A 50 7.67 -20.29 -21.41
CA SER A 50 7.81 -21.72 -21.17
C SER A 50 6.43 -22.32 -21.39
N ALA A 51 6.25 -23.00 -22.52
CA ALA A 51 4.97 -23.45 -23.08
C ALA A 51 4.23 -24.53 -22.26
N ASP A 52 4.48 -24.67 -20.95
CA ASP A 52 3.94 -25.80 -20.17
C ASP A 52 3.48 -25.45 -18.75
N ARG A 53 3.34 -24.16 -18.40
CA ARG A 53 2.73 -23.78 -17.12
C ARG A 53 1.45 -23.00 -17.37
N LYS A 54 0.31 -23.67 -17.17
CA LYS A 54 -1.00 -23.02 -17.08
C LYS A 54 -0.88 -21.86 -16.09
N HIS A 55 -0.96 -20.64 -16.59
CA HIS A 55 -0.92 -19.44 -15.76
C HIS A 55 -2.15 -19.45 -14.85
N PHE A 56 -1.98 -19.13 -13.57
CA PHE A 56 -3.12 -19.00 -12.66
C PHE A 56 -3.94 -17.77 -13.07
N SER A 57 -5.25 -17.91 -13.19
CA SER A 57 -6.16 -16.78 -13.30
C SER A 57 -7.51 -17.13 -12.69
N LEU A 58 -8.19 -16.16 -12.10
CA LEU A 58 -9.55 -16.33 -11.57
C LEU A 58 -10.53 -16.75 -12.70
N HIS A 59 -10.33 -16.22 -13.90
CA HIS A 59 -11.00 -16.63 -15.14
C HIS A 59 -11.07 -18.15 -15.37
N ALA A 60 -10.10 -18.92 -14.88
CA ALA A 60 -10.05 -20.38 -15.06
C ALA A 60 -10.97 -21.17 -14.10
N TYR A 61 -11.60 -20.51 -13.13
CA TYR A 61 -12.39 -21.13 -12.05
C TYR A 61 -13.87 -20.75 -12.08
N THR A 62 -14.50 -20.80 -13.27
CA THR A 62 -15.90 -20.39 -13.50
C THR A 62 -16.93 -21.17 -12.68
N ASP A 63 -16.60 -22.37 -12.21
CA ASP A 63 -17.49 -23.18 -11.36
C ASP A 63 -17.54 -22.69 -9.90
N TYR A 64 -16.58 -21.84 -9.49
CA TYR A 64 -16.41 -21.40 -8.11
C TYR A 64 -16.44 -19.88 -7.93
N ILE A 65 -16.18 -19.14 -9.01
CA ILE A 65 -16.09 -17.68 -9.01
C ILE A 65 -17.12 -17.17 -10.01
N SER A 66 -18.05 -16.35 -9.53
CA SER A 66 -19.05 -15.76 -10.42
C SER A 66 -18.45 -14.61 -11.23
N THR A 67 -19.06 -14.33 -12.39
CA THR A 67 -18.68 -13.18 -13.23
C THR A 67 -18.75 -11.86 -12.49
N GLU A 68 -19.68 -11.72 -11.53
CA GLU A 68 -19.83 -10.51 -10.71
C GLU A 68 -18.72 -10.37 -9.67
N GLU A 69 -18.17 -11.48 -9.16
CA GLU A 69 -17.05 -11.47 -8.22
C GLU A 69 -15.76 -11.09 -8.92
N GLU A 70 -15.50 -11.68 -10.09
CA GLU A 70 -14.37 -11.32 -10.94
C GLU A 70 -14.40 -9.84 -11.34
N GLN A 71 -15.55 -9.34 -11.79
CA GLN A 71 -15.72 -7.94 -12.15
C GLN A 71 -15.43 -6.98 -10.99
N LYS A 72 -15.75 -7.36 -9.74
CA LYS A 72 -15.40 -6.54 -8.56
C LYS A 72 -13.88 -6.48 -8.35
N VAL A 73 -13.15 -7.56 -8.62
CA VAL A 73 -11.69 -7.57 -8.53
C VAL A 73 -11.06 -6.68 -9.61
N GLU A 74 -11.58 -6.71 -10.84
CA GLU A 74 -11.15 -5.81 -11.92
C GLU A 74 -11.41 -4.33 -11.60
N GLN A 75 -12.60 -4.02 -11.07
CA GLN A 75 -12.96 -2.66 -10.64
C GLN A 75 -12.04 -2.19 -9.50
N MET A 76 -11.75 -3.06 -8.53
CA MET A 76 -10.80 -2.78 -7.46
C MET A 76 -9.40 -2.51 -8.00
N LEU A 77 -8.90 -3.34 -8.93
CA LEU A 77 -7.58 -3.14 -9.53
C LEU A 77 -7.49 -1.80 -10.26
N THR A 78 -8.51 -1.46 -11.07
CA THR A 78 -8.56 -0.20 -11.81
C THR A 78 -8.55 0.98 -10.84
N PHE A 79 -9.38 0.93 -9.81
CA PHE A 79 -9.45 1.98 -8.79
C PHE A 79 -8.09 2.17 -8.07
N LEU A 80 -7.47 1.09 -7.60
CA LEU A 80 -6.17 1.16 -6.91
C LEU A 80 -5.04 1.63 -7.83
N THR A 81 -5.10 1.30 -9.13
CA THR A 81 -4.14 1.78 -10.13
C THR A 81 -4.23 3.30 -10.29
N GLU A 82 -5.44 3.85 -10.38
CA GLU A 82 -5.64 5.29 -10.49
C GLU A 82 -5.25 6.02 -9.21
N GLU A 83 -5.64 5.51 -8.03
CA GLU A 83 -5.21 6.09 -6.74
C GLU A 83 -3.67 6.05 -6.61
N SER A 84 -3.00 5.00 -7.08
CA SER A 84 -1.54 4.92 -7.08
C SER A 84 -0.89 5.99 -7.96
N LYS A 85 -1.43 6.25 -9.15
CA LYS A 85 -0.95 7.33 -10.04
C LYS A 85 -1.15 8.69 -9.39
N GLN A 86 -2.32 8.91 -8.79
CA GLN A 86 -2.65 10.17 -8.12
C GLN A 86 -1.75 10.42 -6.91
N ALA A 87 -1.45 9.40 -6.12
CA ALA A 87 -0.52 9.49 -5.01
C ALA A 87 0.89 9.90 -5.47
N ALA A 88 1.40 9.29 -6.55
CA ALA A 88 2.70 9.64 -7.13
C ALA A 88 2.73 11.06 -7.72
N ALA A 89 1.63 11.54 -8.28
CA ALA A 89 1.53 12.91 -8.80
C ALA A 89 1.47 13.97 -7.69
N SER A 90 1.01 13.60 -6.49
CA SER A 90 0.78 14.52 -5.37
C SER A 90 1.98 14.66 -4.42
N THR A 91 3.01 13.81 -4.56
CA THR A 91 4.23 13.91 -3.76
C THR A 91 5.07 15.11 -4.21
N ALA A 92 5.03 16.19 -3.45
CA ALA A 92 5.98 17.29 -3.57
C ALA A 92 7.42 16.79 -3.31
N PRO A 93 8.46 17.45 -3.84
CA PRO A 93 9.85 17.15 -3.50
C PRO A 93 10.05 17.38 -2.00
N THR A 94 10.12 16.31 -1.22
CA THR A 94 10.47 16.37 0.21
C THR A 94 11.97 16.58 0.36
N SER A 95 12.40 17.38 1.35
CA SER A 95 13.84 17.51 1.64
C SER A 95 14.43 16.13 1.95
N GLU A 96 15.55 15.82 1.30
CA GLU A 96 16.24 14.52 1.37
C GLU A 96 16.58 14.07 2.80
N ASP A 97 16.81 15.01 3.72
CA ASP A 97 17.15 14.74 5.13
C ASP A 97 16.04 14.04 5.93
N ASP A 98 14.79 14.13 5.49
CA ASP A 98 13.64 13.56 6.20
C ASP A 98 13.21 12.20 5.65
N LEU A 99 13.90 11.70 4.62
CA LEU A 99 13.61 10.41 4.00
C LEU A 99 14.15 9.26 4.86
N CYS A 100 13.39 8.17 4.88
CA CYS A 100 13.80 6.93 5.50
C CYS A 100 15.09 6.43 4.84
N PRO A 101 16.20 6.25 5.59
CA PRO A 101 17.48 5.86 5.02
C PRO A 101 17.51 4.40 4.53
N ILE A 102 16.45 3.64 4.76
CA ILE A 102 16.32 2.25 4.30
C ILE A 102 15.73 2.20 2.88
N CYS A 103 14.76 3.07 2.57
CA CYS A 103 14.05 3.02 1.29
C CYS A 103 14.18 4.28 0.43
N TYR A 104 14.68 5.40 0.97
CA TYR A 104 14.82 6.67 0.28
C TYR A 104 13.55 7.18 -0.45
N ALA A 105 12.37 6.68 -0.04
CA ALA A 105 11.11 6.96 -0.73
C ALA A 105 10.04 7.55 0.21
N HIS A 106 9.99 7.10 1.46
CA HIS A 106 9.01 7.56 2.44
C HIS A 106 9.69 8.35 3.56
N SER A 107 8.96 9.28 4.16
CA SER A 107 9.47 10.03 5.31
C SER A 107 9.65 9.15 6.55
N ILE A 108 10.62 9.54 7.38
CA ILE A 108 10.83 8.93 8.69
C ILE A 108 9.56 9.13 9.54
N SER A 109 8.99 8.01 10.02
CA SER A 109 7.69 7.99 10.70
C SER A 109 7.64 7.00 11.88
N ALA A 110 8.75 6.35 12.20
CA ALA A 110 8.88 5.40 13.29
C ALA A 110 10.19 5.61 14.06
N ILE A 111 10.16 5.36 15.38
CA ILE A 111 11.33 5.33 16.26
C ILE A 111 11.38 4.02 17.06
N PHE A 112 12.57 3.44 17.19
CA PHE A 112 12.75 2.11 17.79
C PHE A 112 13.19 2.20 19.25
N LYS A 113 12.67 1.32 20.10
CA LYS A 113 13.09 1.18 21.50
C LYS A 113 14.01 -0.04 21.68
N PRO A 114 15.08 0.08 22.50
CA PRO A 114 15.50 1.27 23.24
C PRO A 114 16.44 2.22 22.46
N CYS A 115 16.91 1.84 21.27
CA CYS A 115 18.06 2.47 20.62
C CYS A 115 17.79 3.83 19.93
N SER A 116 16.53 4.27 19.83
CA SER A 116 16.12 5.57 19.27
C SER A 116 16.47 5.83 17.79
N HIS A 117 16.89 4.78 17.07
CA HIS A 117 17.01 4.82 15.61
C HIS A 117 15.65 4.96 14.95
N LYS A 118 15.63 5.48 13.72
CA LYS A 118 14.41 5.86 13.02
C LYS A 118 14.38 5.33 11.59
N SER A 119 13.18 5.05 11.09
CA SER A 119 12.87 4.71 9.69
C SER A 119 11.42 5.09 9.38
N CYS A 120 10.93 4.77 8.18
CA CYS A 120 9.49 4.73 7.95
C CYS A 120 8.86 3.48 8.59
N LYS A 121 7.56 3.55 8.93
CA LYS A 121 6.78 2.42 9.48
C LYS A 121 6.79 1.19 8.58
N ALA A 122 6.62 1.45 7.29
CA ALA A 122 6.75 0.50 6.20
C ALA A 122 7.95 -0.46 6.36
N CYS A 123 9.16 0.09 6.40
CA CYS A 123 10.38 -0.71 6.48
C CYS A 123 10.52 -1.47 7.80
N ILE A 124 10.19 -0.85 8.93
CA ILE A 124 10.34 -1.53 10.22
C ILE A 124 9.31 -2.66 10.40
N ASN A 125 8.08 -2.47 9.97
CA ASN A 125 7.05 -3.51 10.04
C ASN A 125 7.46 -4.74 9.24
N GLN A 126 7.95 -4.55 8.02
CA GLN A 126 8.42 -5.64 7.18
C GLN A 126 9.62 -6.37 7.78
N HIS A 127 10.57 -5.63 8.36
CA HIS A 127 11.73 -6.23 9.03
C HIS A 127 11.34 -7.07 10.24
N LEU A 128 10.43 -6.58 11.07
CA LEU A 128 9.96 -7.27 12.27
C LEU A 128 9.20 -8.57 11.97
N MET A 129 8.78 -8.80 10.73
CA MET A 129 8.24 -10.11 10.31
C MET A 129 9.30 -11.21 10.37
N ASN A 130 10.58 -10.88 10.14
CA ASN A 130 11.65 -11.85 9.95
C ASN A 130 12.82 -11.67 10.95
N ASN A 131 12.99 -10.49 11.53
CA ASN A 131 14.13 -10.16 12.38
C ASN A 131 13.74 -9.11 13.43
N LYS A 132 14.21 -9.28 14.66
CA LYS A 132 13.85 -8.41 15.80
C LYS A 132 14.94 -7.39 16.15
N ASP A 133 16.09 -7.42 15.49
CA ASP A 133 17.21 -6.54 15.79
C ASP A 133 17.18 -5.27 14.96
N CYS A 134 17.64 -4.15 15.51
CA CYS A 134 17.70 -2.88 14.79
C CYS A 134 18.63 -2.94 13.57
N PHE A 135 18.19 -2.40 12.43
CA PHE A 135 18.99 -2.30 11.20
C PHE A 135 20.37 -1.66 11.41
N PHE A 136 20.43 -0.66 12.29
CA PHE A 136 21.59 0.22 12.43
C PHE A 136 22.57 -0.30 13.48
N CYS A 137 22.07 -0.61 14.69
CA CYS A 137 22.92 -1.00 15.81
C CYS A 137 22.79 -2.47 16.23
N LYS A 138 21.90 -3.23 15.60
CA LYS A 138 21.62 -4.64 15.94
C LYS A 138 21.11 -4.89 17.36
N ALA A 139 20.75 -3.84 18.11
CA ALA A 139 20.07 -4.01 19.39
C ALA A 139 18.65 -4.56 19.16
N THR A 140 18.23 -5.53 19.97
CA THR A 140 16.87 -6.07 19.90
C THR A 140 15.83 -4.99 20.14
N ILE A 141 14.92 -4.85 19.19
CA ILE A 141 13.81 -3.91 19.21
C ILE A 141 12.72 -4.48 20.11
N THR A 142 12.43 -3.76 21.20
CA THR A 142 11.37 -4.13 22.15
C THR A 142 10.06 -3.38 21.88
N GLY A 143 10.09 -2.36 21.03
CA GLY A 143 8.93 -1.58 20.64
C GLY A 143 9.23 -0.59 19.53
N VAL A 144 8.18 -0.18 18.83
CA VAL A 144 8.21 0.83 17.76
C VAL A 144 7.12 1.85 18.08
N ASP A 145 7.51 3.12 18.20
CA ASP A 145 6.56 4.21 18.37
C ASP A 145 6.48 5.06 17.09
N ASP A 146 5.38 5.81 16.97
CA ASP A 146 5.20 6.81 15.92
C ASP A 146 6.16 7.98 16.12
N TYR A 147 6.85 8.38 15.06
CA TYR A 147 7.70 9.55 15.06
C TYR A 147 7.08 10.67 14.22
N THR A 148 6.92 11.84 14.83
CA THR A 148 6.62 13.09 14.15
C THR A 148 7.80 14.03 14.33
N LYS A 149 8.35 14.54 13.22
CA LYS A 149 9.40 15.55 13.27
C LYS A 149 8.88 16.79 14.04
N PRO A 150 9.58 17.27 15.07
CA PRO A 150 9.20 18.51 15.73
C PRO A 150 9.33 19.66 14.73
N ALA A 151 8.33 20.55 14.69
CA ALA A 151 8.42 21.76 13.88
C ALA A 151 9.65 22.56 14.32
N SER A 152 10.61 22.76 13.42
CA SER A 152 11.74 23.67 13.66
C SER A 152 11.18 25.05 13.92
N SER A 153 11.36 25.56 15.14
CA SER A 153 11.02 26.94 15.53
C SER A 153 12.01 27.94 14.95
#